data_AF-A0A436WE07-F1
#
_entry.id   AF-A0A436WE07-F1
#
_cell.length_a   1.000
_cell.length_b   1.000
_cell.length_c   1.000
_cell.angle_alpha   90.00
_cell.angle_beta   90.00
_cell.angle_gamma   90.00
#
_symmetry.space_group_name_H-M   'P 1'
#
loop_
_entity.id
_entity.type
_entity.pdbx_description
1 polymer ?
#
loop_
_entity_poly.entity_id
_entity_poly.type
_entity_poly.pdbx_seq_one_letter_code
_entity_poly.pdbx_strand_id
1 'polypeptide(L)'
;MSENETAAAPMRLRAEPPRVTRLSRKVLAGVAFITSLGIGDALIYALQTRETDPHGEELFSTSNRQPADGLANLPRDYTGPILGPPLPGDLGRPILDAQNKGQPVVTPAIATPTVDEAEQRRRAEEEAARTSQVFFQTGAAADATTEHQTNVATQDLAGLAPPGQTQQDRQLAFLNAAADRNT
;
A
#
# COMPACT_ATOMS: atom_id res chain seq x y z
N MET A 1 75.16 -37.88 16.79
CA MET A 1 73.95 -38.28 16.03
C MET A 1 72.77 -38.26 16.97
N SER A 2 71.98 -37.18 16.96
CA SER A 2 70.62 -37.18 17.48
C SER A 2 69.81 -36.27 16.58
N GLU A 3 68.72 -36.83 16.11
CA GLU A 3 68.07 -36.51 14.85
C GLU A 3 67.02 -35.43 15.09
N ASN A 4 66.90 -34.54 14.11
CA ASN A 4 66.05 -33.37 14.14
C ASN A 4 64.59 -33.79 13.92
N GLU A 5 63.85 -34.05 14.99
CA GLU A 5 62.42 -34.39 14.94
C GLU A 5 61.58 -33.11 14.77
N THR A 6 61.68 -32.51 13.58
CA THR A 6 60.74 -31.48 13.13
C THR A 6 59.43 -32.18 12.79
N ALA A 7 58.53 -32.28 13.76
CA ALA A 7 57.17 -32.75 13.56
C ALA A 7 56.49 -31.89 12.48
N ALA A 8 56.26 -32.48 11.31
CA ALA A 8 55.65 -31.84 10.16
C ALA A 8 54.23 -31.34 10.53
N ALA A 9 54.02 -30.03 10.42
CA ALA A 9 52.69 -29.45 10.56
C ALA A 9 51.77 -29.99 9.44
N PRO A 10 50.57 -30.52 9.77
CA PRO A 10 49.70 -31.13 8.78
C PRO A 10 49.20 -30.09 7.78
N MET A 11 49.53 -30.28 6.50
CA MET A 11 49.13 -29.42 5.38
C MET A 11 47.61 -29.43 5.21
N ARG A 12 46.92 -28.36 5.64
CA ARG A 12 45.45 -28.24 5.57
C ARG A 12 45.03 -27.76 4.18
N LEU A 13 44.46 -28.67 3.37
CA LEU A 13 43.93 -28.40 2.02
C LEU A 13 42.44 -28.03 1.99
N ARG A 14 41.83 -27.69 3.13
CA ARG A 14 40.44 -27.19 3.18
C ARG A 14 40.44 -25.76 3.71
N ALA A 15 39.76 -24.87 2.98
CA ALA A 15 39.42 -23.54 3.46
C ALA A 15 38.66 -23.64 4.78
N GLU A 16 38.99 -22.77 5.74
CA GLU A 16 38.28 -22.72 7.03
C GLU A 16 36.82 -22.31 6.77
N PRO A 17 35.82 -23.10 7.22
CA PRO A 17 34.42 -22.80 6.95
C PRO A 17 34.05 -21.42 7.51
N PRO A 18 33.27 -20.62 6.76
CA PRO A 18 32.92 -19.26 7.16
C PRO A 18 32.19 -19.28 8.51
N ARG A 19 32.69 -18.48 9.46
CA ARG A 19 32.12 -18.39 10.81
C ARG A 19 30.77 -17.68 10.72
N VAL A 20 29.68 -18.41 10.96
CA VAL A 20 28.34 -17.84 11.01
C VAL A 20 28.10 -17.11 12.33
N THR A 21 27.91 -15.80 12.27
CA THR A 21 27.55 -14.98 13.43
C THR A 21 26.11 -15.29 13.80
N ARG A 22 25.91 -16.05 14.89
CA ARG A 22 24.56 -16.34 15.39
C ARG A 22 24.05 -15.13 16.17
N LEU A 23 23.25 -14.29 15.53
CA LEU A 23 22.57 -13.21 16.24
C LEU A 23 21.42 -13.79 17.08
N SER A 24 21.37 -13.43 18.36
CA SER A 24 20.25 -13.86 19.20
C SER A 24 18.98 -13.13 18.75
N ARG A 25 17.85 -13.86 18.72
CA ARG A 25 16.54 -13.28 18.39
C ARG A 25 16.18 -12.10 19.31
N LYS A 26 16.69 -12.11 20.55
CA LYS A 26 16.51 -11.04 21.53
C LYS A 26 17.24 -9.76 21.15
N VAL A 27 18.46 -9.87 20.61
CA VAL A 27 19.22 -8.70 20.11
C VAL A 27 18.51 -8.10 18.90
N LEU A 28 18.04 -8.94 17.97
CA LEU A 28 17.27 -8.46 16.82
C LEU A 28 16.00 -7.72 17.25
N ALA A 29 15.25 -8.29 18.20
CA ALA A 29 14.06 -7.65 18.76
C ALA A 29 14.38 -6.32 19.49
N GLY A 30 15.47 -6.27 20.25
CA GLY A 30 15.90 -5.06 20.96
C GLY A 30 16.27 -3.92 20.01
N VAL A 31 17.06 -4.21 18.98
CA VAL A 31 17.44 -3.20 17.97
C VAL A 31 16.21 -2.69 17.23
N ALA A 32 15.30 -3.59 16.82
CA ALA A 32 14.06 -3.20 16.15
C ALA A 32 13.18 -2.30 17.04
N PHE A 33 13.06 -2.61 18.33
CA PHE A 33 12.28 -1.82 19.27
C PHE A 33 12.85 -0.41 19.44
N ILE A 34 14.16 -0.29 19.68
CA ILE A 34 14.83 1.03 19.82
C ILE A 34 14.69 1.85 18.54
N THR A 35 14.85 1.20 17.38
CA THR A 35 14.70 1.87 16.07
C THR A 35 13.27 2.38 15.87
N SER A 36 12.26 1.59 16.21
CA SER A 36 10.86 2.00 16.11
C SER A 36 10.51 3.15 17.05
N LEU A 37 11.05 3.16 18.27
CA LEU A 37 10.86 4.25 19.21
C LEU A 37 11.47 5.54 18.68
N GLY A 38 12.72 5.49 18.19
CA GLY A 38 13.38 6.66 17.61
C GLY A 38 12.64 7.24 16.40
N ILE A 39 12.14 6.38 15.50
CA ILE A 39 11.34 6.83 14.35
C ILE A 39 9.99 7.39 14.82
N GLY A 40 9.32 6.72 15.76
CA GLY A 40 8.06 7.16 16.33
C GLY A 40 8.17 8.52 17.01
N ASP A 41 9.16 8.69 17.87
CA ASP A 41 9.44 9.94 18.57
C ASP A 41 9.81 11.05 17.58
N ALA A 42 10.63 10.75 16.55
CA ALA A 42 10.97 11.71 15.51
C ALA A 42 9.73 12.14 14.70
N LEU A 43 8.84 11.21 14.37
CA LEU A 43 7.57 11.51 13.70
C LEU A 43 6.66 12.36 14.57
N ILE A 44 6.49 12.00 15.84
CA ILE A 44 5.69 12.78 16.79
C ILE A 44 6.28 14.19 16.90
N TYR A 45 7.60 14.32 17.07
CA TYR A 45 8.27 15.60 17.15
C TYR A 45 8.12 16.44 15.88
N ALA A 46 8.25 15.83 14.70
CA ALA A 46 8.11 16.51 13.41
C ALA A 46 6.66 16.92 13.10
N LEU A 47 5.68 16.12 13.55
CA LEU A 47 4.24 16.39 13.35
C LEU A 47 3.64 17.26 14.45
N GLN A 48 4.31 17.40 15.60
CA GLN A 48 3.96 18.37 16.61
C GLN A 48 4.10 19.75 15.96
N THR A 49 2.99 20.29 15.48
CA THR A 49 2.93 21.64 14.90
C THR A 49 3.53 22.59 15.90
N ARG A 50 4.76 23.02 15.63
CA ARG A 50 5.42 24.02 16.44
C ARG A 50 4.77 25.32 16.03
N GLU A 51 3.71 25.68 16.74
CA GLU A 51 3.20 27.06 16.81
C GLU A 51 4.35 27.93 17.35
N THR A 52 5.32 28.18 16.49
CA THR A 52 6.49 28.99 16.79
C THR A 52 6.12 30.39 16.38
N ASP A 53 6.18 31.28 17.36
CA ASP A 53 5.70 32.65 17.39
C ASP A 53 5.87 33.50 16.10
N PRO A 54 5.00 34.52 15.95
CA PRO A 54 4.80 35.30 14.72
C PRO A 54 5.82 36.42 14.53
N HIS A 55 7.11 36.22 14.87
CA HIS A 55 8.11 37.28 14.77
C HIS A 55 9.49 36.73 14.37
N GLY A 56 9.64 36.43 13.08
CA GLY A 56 10.93 36.16 12.45
C GLY A 56 11.02 36.95 11.15
N GLU A 57 11.63 38.13 11.24
CA GLU A 57 11.86 39.07 10.14
C GLU A 57 12.89 38.48 9.16
N GLU A 58 12.48 37.55 8.30
CA GLU A 58 13.38 36.94 7.31
C GLU A 58 12.75 36.94 5.90
N LEU A 59 13.41 37.69 5.01
CA LEU A 59 12.95 38.09 3.67
C LEU A 59 12.93 36.98 2.62
N PHE A 60 13.26 35.74 2.97
CA PHE A 60 13.16 34.61 2.05
C PHE A 60 12.69 33.34 2.75
N SER A 61 11.37 33.21 2.80
CA SER A 61 10.70 31.97 3.21
C SER A 61 10.38 31.16 1.94
N THR A 62 10.91 29.93 1.84
CA THR A 62 10.71 29.03 0.68
C THR A 62 9.76 27.85 0.97
N SER A 63 9.13 27.84 2.15
CA SER A 63 7.99 26.97 2.51
C SER A 63 6.75 27.82 2.81
N ASN A 64 6.54 28.85 1.97
CA ASN A 64 5.86 30.12 2.26
C ASN A 64 4.65 30.36 1.36
N ARG A 65 3.47 29.86 1.72
CA ARG A 65 2.23 30.53 1.30
C ARG A 65 1.73 31.32 2.50
N GLN A 66 2.15 32.57 2.55
CA GLN A 66 1.47 33.58 3.35
C GLN A 66 -0.01 33.54 2.96
N PRO A 67 -0.93 33.27 3.91
CA PRO A 67 -2.35 33.47 3.67
C PRO A 67 -2.50 34.87 3.08
N ALA A 68 -3.20 35.01 1.95
CA ALA A 68 -3.41 36.32 1.36
C ALA A 68 -4.03 37.23 2.42
N ASP A 69 -3.48 38.43 2.63
CA ASP A 69 -3.91 39.37 3.69
C ASP A 69 -5.42 39.68 3.62
N GLY A 70 -6.05 39.45 2.47
CA GLY A 70 -7.50 39.56 2.29
C GLY A 70 -8.35 38.47 2.97
N LEU A 71 -7.81 37.28 3.22
CA LEU A 71 -8.54 36.17 3.86
C LEU A 71 -8.62 36.33 5.39
N ALA A 72 -7.64 37.01 6.00
CA ALA A 72 -7.67 37.34 7.43
C ALA A 72 -8.72 38.41 7.75
N ASN A 73 -9.06 39.25 6.78
CA ASN A 73 -10.03 40.36 6.90
C ASN A 73 -11.46 39.95 6.55
N LEU A 74 -11.69 38.67 6.23
CA LEU A 74 -13.02 38.21 5.86
C LEU A 74 -13.89 38.08 7.11
N PRO A 75 -15.20 38.40 7.04
CA PRO A 75 -16.11 38.14 8.13
C PRO A 75 -16.05 36.66 8.52
N ARG A 76 -15.85 36.39 9.81
CA ARG A 76 -15.82 35.00 10.33
C ARG A 76 -17.15 34.29 10.09
N ASP A 77 -18.22 35.07 10.05
CA ASP A 77 -19.58 34.59 9.86
C ASP A 77 -20.26 35.38 8.74
N TYR A 78 -20.72 34.66 7.71
CA TYR A 78 -21.56 35.19 6.63
C TYR A 78 -23.04 35.20 6.98
N THR A 79 -23.35 35.24 8.28
CA THR A 79 -24.70 35.41 8.81
C THR A 79 -25.11 36.86 8.56
N GLY A 80 -25.38 37.18 7.29
CA GLY A 80 -25.83 38.48 6.85
C GLY A 80 -27.11 38.92 7.58
N PRO A 81 -27.49 40.20 7.45
CA PRO A 81 -28.68 40.70 8.11
C PRO A 81 -29.90 39.87 7.72
N ILE A 82 -30.84 39.72 8.65
CA ILE A 82 -32.11 39.02 8.42
C ILE A 82 -32.78 39.68 7.22
N LEU A 83 -32.75 38.98 6.08
CA LEU A 83 -33.49 39.36 4.88
C LEU A 83 -34.96 39.43 5.29
N GLY A 84 -35.62 40.52 4.90
CA GLY A 84 -37.03 40.76 5.23
C GLY A 84 -37.98 39.68 4.70
N PRO A 85 -39.30 39.92 4.71
CA PRO A 85 -40.24 38.96 4.15
C PRO A 85 -39.85 38.60 2.69
N PRO A 86 -40.05 37.33 2.26
CA PRO A 86 -39.65 36.89 0.92
C PRO A 86 -40.32 37.75 -0.14
N LEU A 87 -39.59 38.06 -1.21
CA LEU A 87 -40.16 38.76 -2.35
C LEU A 87 -41.29 37.90 -2.95
N PRO A 88 -42.39 38.52 -3.43
CA PRO A 88 -43.41 37.78 -4.17
C PRO A 88 -42.77 37.10 -5.39
N GLY A 89 -42.79 35.77 -5.43
CA GLY A 89 -42.13 34.95 -6.45
C GLY A 89 -40.82 34.26 -6.02
N ASP A 90 -40.36 34.45 -4.79
CA ASP A 90 -39.20 33.73 -4.26
C ASP A 90 -39.50 32.22 -4.06
N LEU A 91 -38.72 31.36 -4.71
CA LEU A 91 -38.81 29.91 -4.60
C LEU A 91 -37.92 29.33 -3.49
N GLY A 92 -37.06 30.13 -2.87
CA GLY A 92 -36.09 29.64 -1.88
C GLY A 92 -36.72 28.97 -0.66
N ARG A 93 -37.60 29.69 0.06
CA ARG A 93 -38.29 29.15 1.24
C ARG A 93 -39.21 27.95 0.92
N PRO A 94 -40.06 27.98 -0.12
CA PRO A 94 -40.86 26.83 -0.50
C PRO A 94 -40.03 25.59 -0.87
N ILE A 95 -38.90 25.75 -1.56
CA ILE A 95 -38.01 24.64 -1.90
C ILE A 95 -37.32 24.07 -0.65
N LEU A 96 -36.89 24.93 0.28
CA LEU A 96 -36.30 24.49 1.54
C LEU A 96 -37.33 23.78 2.44
N ASP A 97 -38.55 24.30 2.51
CA ASP A 97 -39.65 23.71 3.26
C ASP A 97 -40.09 22.36 2.65
N ALA A 98 -40.12 22.25 1.32
CA ALA A 98 -40.35 20.99 0.63
C ALA A 98 -39.27 19.94 0.98
N GLN A 99 -37.99 20.32 0.97
CA GLN A 99 -36.89 19.42 1.36
C GLN A 99 -36.98 19.00 2.84
N ASN A 100 -37.25 19.93 3.75
CA ASN A 100 -37.40 19.63 5.18
C ASN A 100 -38.60 18.72 5.46
N LYS A 101 -39.66 18.82 4.65
CA LYS A 101 -40.84 17.95 4.69
C LYS A 101 -40.65 16.63 3.94
N GLY A 102 -39.47 16.38 3.36
CA GLY A 102 -39.18 15.18 2.58
C GLY A 102 -39.99 15.08 1.28
N GLN A 103 -40.54 16.19 0.79
CA GLN A 103 -41.21 16.23 -0.51
C GLN A 103 -40.14 16.15 -1.62
N PRO A 104 -40.34 15.32 -2.66
CA PRO A 104 -39.37 15.17 -3.72
C PRO A 104 -39.24 16.47 -4.52
N VAL A 105 -38.14 17.20 -4.31
CA VAL A 105 -37.74 18.33 -5.14
C VAL A 105 -36.98 17.76 -6.34
N VAL A 106 -37.54 17.91 -7.53
CA VAL A 106 -36.94 17.42 -8.78
C VAL A 106 -35.69 18.28 -9.07
N THR A 107 -34.52 17.77 -8.68
CA THR A 107 -33.24 18.33 -9.12
C THR A 107 -33.07 18.07 -10.62
N PRO A 108 -32.68 19.07 -11.43
CA PRO A 108 -32.38 18.84 -12.83
C PRO A 108 -31.27 17.80 -12.96
N ALA A 109 -31.48 16.81 -13.81
CA ALA A 109 -30.51 15.75 -14.07
C ALA A 109 -29.26 16.37 -14.68
N ILE A 110 -28.19 16.48 -13.89
CA ILE A 110 -26.86 16.83 -14.38
C ILE A 110 -26.40 15.61 -15.18
N ALA A 111 -26.35 15.75 -16.50
CA ALA A 111 -25.80 14.72 -17.37
C ALA A 111 -24.35 14.45 -16.94
N THR A 112 -24.07 13.22 -16.50
CA THR A 112 -22.70 12.78 -16.27
C THR A 112 -21.94 12.90 -17.59
N PRO A 113 -20.75 13.54 -17.61
CA PRO A 113 -20.00 13.70 -18.84
C PRO A 113 -19.74 12.31 -19.43
N THR A 114 -20.15 12.13 -20.69
CA THR A 114 -19.89 10.91 -21.46
C THR A 114 -18.39 10.69 -21.50
N VAL A 115 -17.92 9.59 -20.93
CA VAL A 115 -16.49 9.30 -20.86
C VAL A 115 -15.96 9.10 -22.28
N ASP A 116 -15.02 9.95 -22.69
CA ASP A 116 -14.36 9.86 -24.00
C ASP A 116 -13.45 8.62 -24.03
N GLU A 117 -13.69 7.73 -24.99
CA GLU A 117 -12.89 6.50 -25.17
C GLU A 117 -11.41 6.81 -25.39
N ALA A 118 -11.09 7.95 -26.01
CA ALA A 118 -9.70 8.37 -26.21
C ALA A 118 -8.99 8.65 -24.87
N GLU A 119 -9.69 9.26 -23.91
CA GLU A 119 -9.14 9.47 -22.58
C GLU A 119 -8.99 8.17 -21.78
N GLN A 120 -9.91 7.21 -21.96
CA GLN A 120 -9.80 5.90 -21.31
C GLN A 120 -8.57 5.14 -21.81
N ARG A 121 -8.31 5.16 -23.12
CA ARG A 121 -7.11 4.54 -23.70
C ARG A 121 -5.82 5.15 -23.16
N ARG A 122 -5.77 6.49 -23.04
CA ARG A 122 -4.60 7.18 -22.45
C ARG A 122 -4.36 6.76 -21.00
N ARG A 123 -5.41 6.67 -20.17
CA ARG A 123 -5.29 6.21 -18.78
C ARG A 123 -4.83 4.75 -18.69
N ALA A 124 -5.35 3.87 -19.55
CA ALA A 124 -4.94 2.47 -19.57
C ALA A 124 -3.47 2.28 -19.98
N GLU A 125 -2.97 3.08 -20.94
CA GLU A 125 -1.57 3.10 -21.33
C GLU A 125 -0.66 3.59 -20.19
N GLU A 126 -1.07 4.63 -19.46
CA GLU A 126 -0.36 5.14 -18.28
C GLU A 126 -0.28 4.08 -17.15
N GLU A 127 -1.37 3.35 -16.91
CA GLU A 127 -1.42 2.27 -15.90
C GLU A 127 -0.56 1.06 -16.31
N ALA A 128 -0.57 0.68 -17.59
CA ALA A 128 0.28 -0.39 -18.12
C ALA A 128 1.77 -0.02 -18.04
N ALA A 129 2.12 1.23 -18.33
CA ALA A 129 3.50 1.72 -18.17
C ALA A 129 3.94 1.66 -16.70
N ARG A 130 3.08 2.11 -15.78
CA ARG A 130 3.35 2.11 -14.33
C ARG A 130 3.54 0.71 -13.76
N THR A 131 2.84 -0.28 -14.29
CA THR A 131 2.90 -1.69 -13.86
C THR A 131 3.83 -2.55 -14.72
N SER A 132 4.54 -1.95 -15.67
CA SER A 132 5.37 -2.69 -16.62
C SER A 132 6.57 -3.36 -15.92
N GLN A 133 6.74 -4.65 -16.20
CA GLN A 133 7.85 -5.43 -15.65
C GLN A 133 9.22 -5.08 -16.27
N VAL A 134 9.24 -4.24 -17.32
CA VAL A 134 10.45 -3.77 -17.98
C VAL A 134 11.22 -2.79 -17.09
N PHE A 135 10.51 -1.96 -16.32
CA PHE A 135 11.12 -1.00 -15.38
C PHE A 135 11.08 -1.48 -13.92
N PHE A 136 10.07 -2.29 -13.56
CA PHE A 136 9.94 -2.85 -12.22
C PHE A 136 9.92 -4.39 -12.29
N GLN A 137 11.09 -5.00 -12.11
CA GLN A 137 11.21 -6.46 -11.98
C GLN A 137 10.69 -6.91 -10.59
N THR A 138 9.41 -6.71 -10.31
CA THR A 138 8.76 -7.33 -9.13
C THR A 138 8.31 -8.74 -9.49
N GLY A 139 9.25 -9.55 -9.96
CA GLY A 139 9.13 -11.00 -9.90
C GLY A 139 9.51 -11.41 -8.48
N ALA A 140 8.54 -11.86 -7.70
CA ALA A 140 8.85 -12.71 -6.58
C ALA A 140 9.61 -13.92 -7.14
N ALA A 141 10.93 -13.93 -6.96
CA ALA A 141 11.71 -15.16 -6.94
C ALA A 141 11.31 -15.94 -5.67
N ALA A 142 10.09 -16.46 -5.67
CA ALA A 142 9.66 -17.54 -4.80
C ALA A 142 9.75 -18.84 -5.60
N ASP A 143 10.94 -19.10 -6.18
CA ASP A 143 11.30 -20.42 -6.67
C ASP A 143 12.83 -20.58 -6.65
N ALA A 144 13.36 -20.71 -5.43
CA ALA A 144 14.71 -21.17 -5.17
C ALA A 144 14.72 -21.95 -3.86
N THR A 145 13.97 -23.07 -3.83
CA THR A 145 14.21 -24.13 -2.84
C THR A 145 13.85 -25.49 -3.44
N THR A 146 14.63 -25.92 -4.44
CA THR A 146 14.78 -27.34 -4.74
C THR A 146 16.22 -27.74 -4.44
N GLU A 147 16.49 -28.15 -3.19
CA GLU A 147 17.46 -29.19 -2.87
C GLU A 147 17.05 -29.87 -1.54
N HIS A 148 16.04 -30.74 -1.62
CA HIS A 148 16.04 -31.97 -0.83
C HIS A 148 15.30 -33.06 -1.63
N GLN A 149 16.10 -33.87 -2.30
CA GLN A 149 15.67 -35.16 -2.80
C GLN A 149 15.40 -36.05 -1.58
N THR A 150 14.12 -36.24 -1.27
CA THR A 150 13.66 -37.44 -0.57
C THR A 150 12.68 -38.14 -1.50
N ASN A 151 13.19 -39.18 -2.16
CA ASN A 151 12.42 -40.26 -2.75
C ASN A 151 11.42 -40.78 -1.70
N VAL A 152 10.14 -40.47 -1.89
CA VAL A 152 9.06 -41.33 -1.40
C VAL A 152 8.04 -41.46 -2.53
N ALA A 153 7.86 -42.70 -2.95
CA ALA A 153 7.01 -43.12 -4.04
C ALA A 153 5.61 -42.49 -4.00
N THR A 154 5.14 -42.03 -5.15
CA THR A 154 3.73 -42.20 -5.49
C THR A 154 3.69 -42.59 -6.95
N GLN A 155 3.28 -43.84 -7.14
CA GLN A 155 3.17 -44.50 -8.42
C GLN A 155 2.29 -43.66 -9.35
N ASP A 156 2.84 -43.48 -10.54
CA ASP A 156 2.15 -43.34 -11.81
C ASP A 156 0.75 -43.98 -11.81
N LEU A 157 -0.27 -43.12 -11.78
CA LEU A 157 -1.63 -43.46 -12.18
C LEU A 157 -2.01 -42.62 -13.40
N ALA A 158 -1.11 -42.52 -14.39
CA ALA A 158 -1.38 -41.90 -15.69
C ALA A 158 -2.20 -42.81 -16.64
N GLY A 159 -2.96 -43.77 -16.10
CA GLY A 159 -3.59 -44.84 -16.89
C GLY A 159 -5.11 -44.78 -17.06
N LEU A 160 -5.85 -43.82 -16.45
CA LEU A 160 -7.33 -43.91 -16.43
C LEU A 160 -8.12 -42.58 -16.57
N ALA A 161 -7.66 -41.60 -17.36
CA ALA A 161 -8.46 -40.38 -17.57
C ALA A 161 -8.55 -39.92 -19.04
N PRO A 162 -9.75 -39.47 -19.48
CA PRO A 162 -9.99 -39.05 -20.87
C PRO A 162 -9.19 -37.78 -21.24
N PRO A 163 -8.83 -37.63 -22.53
CA PRO A 163 -7.99 -36.52 -22.98
C PRO A 163 -8.75 -35.19 -22.89
N GLY A 164 -8.13 -34.17 -22.28
CA GLY A 164 -8.57 -32.77 -22.42
C GLY A 164 -8.66 -31.91 -21.16
N GLN A 165 -8.36 -32.41 -19.96
CA GLN A 165 -8.46 -31.59 -18.73
C GLN A 165 -7.11 -31.13 -18.19
N THR A 166 -6.90 -29.82 -18.17
CA THR A 166 -5.71 -29.18 -17.60
C THR A 166 -5.68 -29.37 -16.07
N GLN A 167 -4.50 -29.29 -15.45
CA GLN A 167 -4.40 -29.44 -13.98
C GLN A 167 -5.19 -28.35 -13.23
N GLN A 168 -5.34 -27.17 -13.82
CA GLN A 168 -6.13 -26.06 -13.27
C GLN A 168 -7.62 -26.36 -13.25
N ASP A 169 -8.17 -26.99 -14.30
CA ASP A 169 -9.59 -27.38 -14.34
C ASP A 169 -9.95 -28.37 -13.23
N ARG A 170 -9.01 -29.28 -12.89
CA ARG A 170 -9.17 -30.23 -11.79
C ARG A 170 -9.17 -29.55 -10.41
N GLN A 171 -8.32 -28.55 -10.23
CA GLN A 171 -8.26 -27.78 -8.98
C GLN A 171 -9.55 -26.97 -8.78
N LEU A 172 -10.07 -26.36 -9.85
CA LEU A 172 -11.35 -25.65 -9.82
C LEU A 172 -12.53 -26.60 -9.58
N ALA A 173 -12.53 -27.77 -10.20
CA ALA A 173 -13.58 -28.77 -9.97
C ALA A 173 -13.57 -29.30 -8.53
N PHE A 174 -12.39 -29.48 -7.93
CA PHE A 174 -12.26 -29.89 -6.53
C PHE A 174 -12.75 -28.82 -5.56
N LEU A 175 -12.45 -27.55 -5.82
CA LEU A 175 -12.92 -26.41 -5.02
C LEU A 175 -14.44 -26.22 -5.08
N ASN A 176 -15.06 -26.57 -6.22
CA ASN A 176 -16.50 -26.45 -6.43
C ASN A 176 -17.28 -27.73 -6.13
N ALA A 177 -16.62 -28.83 -5.76
CA ALA A 177 -17.28 -30.07 -5.40
C ALA A 177 -18.00 -29.90 -4.04
N ALA A 178 -19.28 -30.27 -3.99
CA ALA A 178 -20.03 -30.27 -2.74
C ALA A 178 -19.38 -31.24 -1.74
N ALA A 179 -19.11 -30.77 -0.52
CA ALA A 179 -18.50 -31.59 0.53
C ALA A 179 -19.40 -32.80 0.81
N ASP A 180 -18.89 -34.00 0.49
CA ASP A 180 -19.59 -35.25 0.75
C ASP A 180 -19.71 -35.46 2.27
N ARG A 181 -20.94 -35.63 2.75
CA ARG A 181 -21.28 -35.79 4.17
C ARG A 181 -21.92 -37.14 4.46
N ASN A 182 -21.56 -38.18 3.71
CA ASN A 182 -21.89 -39.54 4.10
C ASN A 182 -20.78 -40.14 4.98
N THR A 183 -21.00 -40.09 6.29
CA THR A 183 -20.44 -41.04 7.27
C THR A 183 -21.59 -41.73 7.97
#